data_AF-A0A9E4YRM8-F1
#
_entry.id   AF-A0A9E4YRM8-F1
#
_cell.length_a   1.000
_cell.length_b   1.000
_cell.length_c   1.000
_cell.angle_alpha   90.00
_cell.angle_beta   90.00
_cell.angle_gamma   90.00
#
_symmetry.space_group_name_H-M   'P 1'
#
loop_
_entity.id
_entity.type
_entity.pdbx_description
1 polymer ?
#
loop_
_entity_poly.entity_id
_entity_poly.type
_entity_poly.pdbx_seq_one_letter_code
_entity_poly.pdbx_strand_id
1 'polypeptide(L)' 'RADCGMGIQAAAVALELDFMPLFSERYDLVIPREHYESDLLAPLLEILTSDVFANAVGGLAGYDLEEPGAILAELG' A
#
# COMPACT_ATOMS: atom_id res chain seq x y z
N ARG A 1 -17.10 7.44 -27.37
CA ARG A 1 -15.86 8.22 -27.21
C ARG A 1 -15.80 8.62 -25.74
N ALA A 2 -14.73 8.28 -25.04
CA ALA A 2 -14.52 8.69 -23.65
C ALA A 2 -13.28 9.58 -23.65
N ASP A 3 -13.36 10.75 -23.01
CA ASP A 3 -12.26 11.69 -22.93
C ASP A 3 -11.45 11.51 -21.61
N CYS A 4 -11.99 10.77 -20.63
CA CYS A 4 -11.31 10.37 -19.38
C CYS A 4 -11.91 9.09 -18.76
N GLY A 5 -11.25 8.53 -17.74
CA GLY A 5 -11.71 7.36 -16.98
C GLY A 5 -11.07 7.32 -15.58
N MET A 6 -11.64 6.52 -14.67
CA MET A 6 -11.08 6.31 -13.32
C MET A 6 -9.98 5.25 -13.35
N GLY A 7 -8.92 5.46 -12.58
CA GLY A 7 -7.82 4.52 -12.44
C GLY A 7 -6.83 4.97 -11.36
N ILE A 8 -5.85 4.12 -11.10
CA ILE A 8 -4.75 4.42 -10.16
C ILE A 8 -3.65 5.21 -10.87
N GLN A 9 -2.94 6.06 -10.12
CA GLN A 9 -1.86 6.89 -10.66
C GLN A 9 -0.74 6.06 -11.30
N ALA A 10 -0.41 4.90 -10.73
CA ALA A 10 0.60 3.99 -11.28
C ALA A 10 0.30 3.57 -12.73
N ALA A 11 -0.98 3.33 -13.06
CA ALA A 11 -1.39 2.97 -14.41
C ALA A 11 -1.28 4.15 -15.38
N ALA A 12 -1.62 5.36 -14.94
CA ALA A 12 -1.48 6.57 -15.75
C ALA A 12 0.00 6.85 -16.07
N VAL A 13 0.90 6.69 -15.09
CA VAL A 13 2.35 6.83 -15.29
C VAL A 13 2.89 5.78 -16.26
N ALA A 14 2.48 4.52 -16.12
CA ALA A 14 2.92 3.44 -17.01
C ALA A 14 2.45 3.61 -18.47
N LEU A 15 1.36 4.35 -18.69
CA LEU A 15 0.77 4.62 -20.00
C LEU A 15 1.08 6.04 -20.53
N GLU A 16 1.92 6.81 -19.83
CA GLU A 16 2.26 8.19 -20.17
C GLU A 16 1.02 9.10 -20.33
N LEU A 17 0.01 8.91 -19.46
CA LEU A 17 -1.23 9.69 -19.45
C LEU A 17 -1.20 10.78 -18.38
N ASP A 18 -1.93 11.86 -18.63
CA ASP A 18 -2.24 12.86 -17.61
C ASP A 18 -3.07 12.22 -16.48
N PHE A 19 -2.73 12.56 -15.23
CA PHE A 19 -3.44 12.07 -14.05
C PHE A 19 -3.94 13.24 -13.20
N MET A 20 -5.24 13.22 -12.87
CA MET A 20 -5.86 14.17 -11.95
C MET A 20 -6.26 13.43 -10.66
N PRO A 21 -5.60 13.69 -9.52
CA PRO A 21 -5.94 13.04 -8.26
C PRO A 21 -7.32 13.50 -7.77
N LEU A 22 -8.17 12.55 -7.38
CA LEU A 22 -9.51 12.82 -6.84
C LEU A 22 -9.59 12.55 -5.34
N PHE A 23 -9.05 11.42 -4.90
CA PHE A 23 -8.95 11.01 -3.50
C PHE A 23 -7.83 9.99 -3.34
N SER A 24 -7.31 9.86 -2.12
CA SER A 24 -6.39 8.79 -1.75
C SER A 24 -7.18 7.59 -1.23
N GLU A 25 -6.86 6.40 -1.73
CA GLU A 25 -7.46 5.15 -1.26
C GLU A 25 -6.46 4.45 -0.33
N ARG A 26 -6.88 4.18 0.89
CA ARG A 26 -6.07 3.50 1.90
C ARG A 26 -6.40 2.02 1.93
N TYR A 27 -5.36 1.18 1.92
CA TYR A 27 -5.47 -0.26 2.05
C TYR A 27 -4.79 -0.71 3.34
N ASP A 28 -5.52 -1.39 4.20
CA ASP A 28 -5.01 -1.95 5.45
C ASP A 28 -4.88 -3.48 5.34
N LEU A 29 -3.80 -4.03 5.88
CA LEU A 29 -3.56 -5.47 5.93
C LEU A 29 -4.26 -6.08 7.15
N VAL A 30 -5.28 -6.90 6.93
CA VAL A 30 -6.02 -7.59 7.99
C VAL A 30 -5.49 -9.01 8.16
N ILE A 31 -5.06 -9.35 9.38
CA ILE A 31 -4.47 -10.64 9.72
C ILE A 31 -5.23 -11.25 10.90
N PRO A 32 -5.71 -12.51 10.81
CA PRO A 32 -6.23 -13.23 11.97
C PRO A 32 -5.17 -13.34 13.09
N ARG A 33 -5.58 -13.12 14.34
CA ARG A 33 -4.65 -13.10 15.49
C ARG A 33 -3.75 -14.34 15.57
N GLU A 34 -4.31 -15.53 15.32
CA GLU A 34 -3.56 -16.79 15.34
C GLU A 34 -2.40 -16.83 14.34
N HIS A 35 -2.48 -16.09 13.23
CA HIS A 35 -1.41 -16.00 12.24
C HIS A 35 -0.44 -14.87 12.55
N TYR A 36 -0.95 -13.75 13.07
CA TYR A 36 -0.13 -12.62 13.51
C TYR A 36 0.84 -13.01 14.63
N GLU A 37 0.37 -13.82 15.59
CA GLU A 37 1.17 -14.30 16.72
C GLU A 37 2.06 -15.52 16.37
N SER A 38 1.93 -16.06 15.15
CA SER A 38 2.71 -17.21 14.70
C SER A 38 3.95 -16.81 13.92
N ASP A 39 4.94 -17.70 13.89
CA ASP A 39 6.15 -17.53 13.08
C ASP A 39 5.89 -17.48 11.56
N LEU A 40 4.67 -17.85 11.12
CA LEU A 40 4.29 -17.91 9.70
C LEU A 40 4.46 -16.56 9.00
N LEU A 41 4.06 -15.47 9.68
CA LEU A 41 4.05 -14.13 9.10
C LEU A 41 5.18 -13.24 9.64
N ALA A 42 6.00 -13.72 10.58
CA ALA A 42 7.11 -12.96 11.14
C ALA A 42 8.02 -12.32 10.05
N PRO A 43 8.44 -13.02 8.98
CA PRO A 43 9.26 -12.41 7.94
C PRO A 43 8.53 -11.30 7.15
N LEU A 44 7.21 -11.44 6.95
CA LEU A 44 6.41 -10.42 6.28
C LEU A 44 6.32 -9.16 7.14
N LEU A 45 6.01 -9.31 8.43
CA LEU A 45 5.91 -8.19 9.36
C LEU A 45 7.24 -7.43 9.48
N GLU A 46 8.36 -8.16 9.49
CA GLU A 46 9.70 -7.57 9.53
C GLU A 46 9.98 -6.73 8.27
N ILE A 47 9.60 -7.23 7.08
CA ILE A 47 9.74 -6.50 5.81
C ILE A 47 8.88 -5.24 5.79
N LEU A 48 7.63 -5.30 6.28
CA LEU A 48 6.72 -4.15 6.30
C LEU A 48 7.30 -2.97 7.09
N THR A 49 8.09 -3.22 8.12
CA THR A 49 8.76 -2.18 8.92
C THR A 49 10.18 -1.82 8.44
N SER A 50 10.64 -2.41 7.34
CA SER A 50 12.02 -2.24 6.87
C SER A 50 12.21 -0.99 6.02
N ASP A 51 13.36 -0.33 6.17
CA ASP A 51 13.75 0.81 5.32
C ASP A 51 13.83 0.42 3.84
N VAL A 52 14.23 -0.82 3.55
CA VAL A 52 14.32 -1.32 2.16
C VAL A 52 12.95 -1.31 1.50
N PHE A 53 11.91 -1.75 2.21
CA PHE A 53 10.55 -1.72 1.72
C PHE A 53 10.01 -0.29 1.60
N ALA A 54 10.20 0.54 2.63
CA ALA A 54 9.76 1.93 2.62
C ALA A 54 10.36 2.72 1.44
N ASN A 55 11.66 2.54 1.18
CA ASN A 55 12.34 3.17 0.04
C ASN A 55 11.86 2.63 -1.31
N ALA A 56 11.61 1.32 -1.41
CA ALA A 56 11.13 0.71 -2.65
C ALA A 56 9.73 1.22 -3.03
N VAL A 57 8.84 1.35 -2.04
CA VAL A 57 7.46 1.81 -2.27
C VAL A 57 7.37 3.32 -2.41
N GLY A 58 8.17 4.10 -1.67
CA GLY A 58 8.23 5.56 -1.82
C GLY A 58 8.68 6.04 -3.21
N GLY A 59 9.31 5.16 -3.99
CA GLY A 59 9.64 5.40 -5.40
C GLY A 59 8.49 5.13 -6.39
N LEU A 60 7.38 4.54 -5.94
CA LEU A 60 6.25 4.18 -6.81
C LEU A 60 5.24 5.32 -6.87
N ALA A 61 4.96 5.81 -8.08
CA ALA A 61 3.95 6.84 -8.28
C ALA A 61 2.55 6.34 -7.86
N GLY A 62 1.88 7.08 -6.99
CA GLY A 62 0.55 6.74 -6.49
C GLY A 62 0.54 5.90 -5.22
N TYR A 63 1.69 5.59 -4.64
CA TYR A 63 1.79 4.93 -3.34
C TYR A 63 2.29 5.91 -2.29
N ASP A 64 1.64 5.91 -1.15
CA ASP A 64 2.06 6.61 0.06
C ASP A 64 2.09 5.61 1.21
N LEU A 65 3.13 5.68 2.03
CA LEU A 65 3.30 4.87 3.23
C LEU A 65 3.51 5.83 4.41
N GLU A 66 2.40 6.26 5.02
CA GLU A 66 2.47 7.12 6.22
C GLU A 66 3.12 6.35 7.39
N GLU A 67 2.65 5.13 7.67
CA GLU A 67 3.11 4.29 8.80
C GLU A 67 3.11 2.79 8.42
N PRO A 68 4.09 2.32 7.62
CA PRO A 68 4.12 0.94 7.16
C PRO A 68 4.36 -0.04 8.32
N GLY A 69 3.52 -1.08 8.40
CA GLY A 69 3.59 -2.10 9.45
C GLY A 69 3.00 -1.70 10.81
N ALA A 70 2.40 -0.51 10.94
CA ALA A 70 1.73 -0.11 12.18
C ALA A 70 0.45 -0.91 12.43
N ILE A 71 0.22 -1.29 13.69
CA ILE A 71 -1.05 -1.89 14.13
C ILE A 71 -2.07 -0.76 14.33
N LEU A 72 -3.08 -0.72 13.46
CA LEU A 72 -4.09 0.34 13.46
C LEU A 72 -5.25 0.06 14.42
N ALA A 73 -5.62 -1.22 14.54
CA ALA A 73 -6.68 -1.69 15.41
C ALA A 73 -6.51 -3.18 15.71
N GLU A 74 -6.92 -3.59 16.90
CA GLU A 74 -7.16 -4.98 17.24
C GLU A 74 -8.66 -5.21 17.41
N LEU A 75 -9.21 -6.12 16.61
CA LEU A 75 -10.63 -6.46 16.65
C LEU A 75 -10.79 -7.76 17.43
N GLY A 76 -11.52 -7.69 18.54
CA GLY A 76 -11.77 -8.81 19.47
C GLY A 76 -13.00 -9.64 19.12
#